data_AF-A0AAF0IL03-F1
#
_entry.id   AF-A0AAF0IL03-F1
#
_cell.length_a   1.000
_cell.length_b   1.000
_cell.length_c   1.000
_cell.angle_alpha   90.00
_cell.angle_beta   90.00
_cell.angle_gamma   90.00
#
_symmetry.space_group_name_H-M   'P 1'
#
loop_
_entity.id
_entity.type
_entity.pdbx_description
1 polymer ?
#
loop_
_entity_poly.entity_id
_entity_poly.type
_entity_poly.pdbx_seq_one_letter_code
_entity_poly.pdbx_strand_id
1 'polypeptide(L)'
;MDSQAVNEQTDCGKKNVSLGAIFAFILRQYLLVGIAVGCLLAYLFPSVGKYEGIIHAEYSILYGAVAVIFLISGLSIAKEKLLTQFLNYRVHVLVQGISFLVVPAIMVALVNLIYAGDQSHRIDEAILAGYILVACLPTTIASNVAMTREAGGDDAVALVEVLVANILGPFVTPGWTVTLFPKSSAFDPWRDANSDLRSMYRQVFQALGVSVLVPLVLGQVVRWTWPTEVKHVVDKFHFSKISSFCLILLSWPFNL
;
A
#
# COMPACT_ATOMS: atom_id res chain seq x y z
N MET A 1 -57.31 -22.09 28.08
CA MET A 1 -56.59 -21.31 27.05
C MET A 1 -55.90 -20.17 27.78
N ASP A 2 -54.64 -19.89 27.43
CA ASP A 2 -53.71 -18.90 28.03
C ASP A 2 -52.99 -19.27 29.33
N SER A 3 -51.95 -20.11 29.21
CA SER A 3 -50.79 -20.10 30.12
C SER A 3 -49.54 -20.72 29.49
N GLN A 4 -49.31 -20.48 28.19
CA GLN A 4 -48.08 -20.89 27.49
C GLN A 4 -47.32 -19.72 26.82
N ALA A 5 -47.68 -18.47 27.11
CA ALA A 5 -47.13 -17.30 26.43
C ALA A 5 -46.15 -16.44 27.28
N VAL A 6 -45.40 -17.03 28.23
CA VAL A 6 -44.50 -16.24 29.11
C VAL A 6 -43.06 -16.76 29.19
N ASN A 7 -42.66 -17.81 28.47
CA ASN A 7 -41.30 -18.36 28.62
C ASN A 7 -40.49 -18.50 27.33
N GLU A 8 -40.59 -17.52 26.43
CA GLU A 8 -39.81 -17.52 25.18
C GLU A 8 -39.12 -16.17 24.87
N GLN A 9 -38.93 -15.31 25.87
CA GLN A 9 -38.24 -14.02 25.68
C GLN A 9 -37.37 -13.63 26.89
N THR A 10 -36.37 -14.43 27.23
CA THR A 10 -35.22 -13.92 28.03
C THR A 10 -33.92 -14.70 27.81
N ASP A 11 -33.59 -15.04 26.56
CA ASP A 11 -32.21 -15.34 26.19
C ASP A 11 -31.73 -14.34 25.13
N CYS A 12 -31.68 -13.07 25.52
CA CYS A 12 -30.86 -12.11 24.80
C CYS A 12 -29.41 -12.46 25.10
N GLY A 13 -28.87 -13.33 24.25
CA GLY A 13 -27.53 -13.87 24.34
C GLY A 13 -26.51 -12.78 24.62
N LYS A 14 -25.92 -12.83 25.82
CA LYS A 14 -24.59 -12.32 26.06
C LYS A 14 -23.64 -13.15 25.20
N LYS A 15 -23.47 -12.76 23.94
CA LYS A 15 -22.31 -13.16 23.14
C LYS A 15 -21.11 -12.53 23.84
N ASN A 16 -20.59 -13.25 24.84
CA ASN A 16 -19.26 -13.03 25.37
C ASN A 16 -18.33 -13.11 24.17
N VAL A 17 -17.90 -11.96 23.67
CA VAL A 17 -16.88 -11.88 22.64
C VAL A 17 -15.63 -12.44 23.30
N SER A 18 -15.45 -13.76 23.13
CA SER A 18 -14.38 -14.53 23.76
C SER A 18 -13.06 -13.86 23.43
N LEU A 19 -12.21 -13.65 24.44
CA LEU A 19 -10.83 -13.19 24.26
C LEU A 19 -10.11 -14.04 23.20
N GLY A 20 -10.48 -15.33 23.08
CA GLY A 20 -10.00 -16.24 22.05
C GLY A 20 -10.56 -15.99 20.65
N ALA A 21 -11.79 -15.50 20.52
CA ALA A 21 -12.34 -15.06 19.23
C ALA A 21 -11.72 -13.73 18.77
N ILE A 22 -11.45 -12.81 19.69
CA ILE A 22 -10.70 -11.57 19.43
C ILE A 22 -9.26 -11.92 19.05
N PHE A 23 -8.60 -12.81 19.80
CA PHE A 23 -7.24 -13.26 19.51
C PHE A 23 -7.16 -14.03 18.18
N ALA A 24 -8.15 -14.88 17.87
CA ALA A 24 -8.26 -15.54 16.58
C ALA A 24 -8.54 -14.54 15.44
N PHE A 25 -9.33 -13.50 15.67
CA PHE A 25 -9.59 -12.43 14.70
C PHE A 25 -8.35 -11.54 14.48
N ILE A 26 -7.60 -11.22 15.54
CA ILE A 26 -6.30 -10.53 15.52
C ILE A 26 -5.27 -11.37 14.79
N LEU A 27 -5.22 -12.69 15.02
CA LEU A 27 -4.40 -13.62 14.24
C LEU A 27 -4.86 -13.71 12.79
N ARG A 28 -6.14 -13.49 12.49
CA ARG A 28 -6.69 -13.41 11.13
C ARG A 28 -6.42 -12.07 10.44
N GLN A 29 -6.06 -11.04 11.20
CA GLN A 29 -5.73 -9.69 10.73
C GLN A 29 -4.30 -9.32 11.14
N TYR A 30 -3.40 -10.30 11.13
CA TYR A 30 -2.01 -10.19 11.58
C TYR A 30 -1.23 -9.08 10.86
N LEU A 31 -1.63 -8.73 9.63
CA LEU A 31 -0.98 -7.68 8.83
C LEU A 31 -1.30 -6.28 9.37
N LEU A 32 -2.57 -5.99 9.69
CA LEU A 32 -2.98 -4.70 10.29
C LEU A 32 -2.35 -4.53 11.67
N VAL A 33 -2.36 -5.60 12.46
CA VAL A 33 -1.72 -5.63 13.78
C VAL A 33 -0.21 -5.46 13.63
N GLY A 34 0.40 -6.08 12.64
CA GLY A 34 1.81 -5.92 12.31
C GLY A 34 2.17 -4.47 12.02
N ILE A 35 1.46 -3.80 11.11
CA ILE A 35 1.70 -2.39 10.79
C ILE A 35 1.51 -1.52 12.04
N ALA A 36 0.45 -1.72 12.82
CA ALA A 36 0.20 -0.94 14.04
C ALA A 36 1.31 -1.12 15.09
N VAL A 37 1.77 -2.35 15.28
CA VAL A 37 2.88 -2.69 16.19
C VAL A 37 4.20 -2.11 15.66
N GLY A 38 4.47 -2.19 14.36
CA GLY A 38 5.64 -1.59 13.71
C GLY A 38 5.68 -0.07 13.88
N CYS A 39 4.55 0.61 13.70
CA CYS A 39 4.43 2.04 13.98
C CYS A 39 4.68 2.36 15.47
N LEU A 40 4.15 1.55 16.39
CA LEU A 40 4.35 1.73 17.82
C LEU A 40 5.82 1.52 18.23
N LEU A 41 6.48 0.50 17.68
CA LEU A 41 7.90 0.23 17.94
C LEU A 41 8.81 1.31 17.34
N ALA A 42 8.52 1.80 16.13
CA ALA A 42 9.23 2.92 15.53
C ALA A 42 9.12 4.19 16.39
N TYR A 43 7.94 4.44 16.96
CA TYR A 43 7.71 5.55 17.89
C TYR A 43 8.48 5.40 19.22
N LEU A 44 8.57 4.17 19.75
CA LEU A 44 9.24 3.89 21.03
C LEU A 44 10.77 3.84 20.94
N PHE A 45 11.32 3.46 19.78
CA PHE A 45 12.78 3.30 19.57
C PHE A 45 13.31 4.09 18.35
N PRO A 46 13.21 5.43 18.34
CA PRO A 46 13.63 6.26 17.21
C PRO A 46 15.16 6.26 16.98
N SER A 47 15.97 5.78 17.92
CA SER A 47 17.45 5.82 17.81
C SER A 47 18.05 4.75 16.89
N VAL A 48 17.31 3.71 16.53
CA VAL A 48 17.80 2.57 15.72
C VAL A 48 17.66 2.85 14.21
N GLY A 49 16.81 3.79 13.83
CA GLY A 49 16.59 4.22 12.43
C GLY A 49 17.32 5.50 12.05
N LYS A 50 18.33 5.93 12.83
CA LYS A 50 18.99 7.21 12.60
C LYS A 50 19.65 7.26 11.23
N TYR A 51 19.32 8.32 10.47
CA TYR A 51 20.13 8.82 9.36
C TYR A 51 21.61 8.86 9.78
N GLU A 52 22.49 8.32 8.94
CA GLU A 52 23.96 8.22 9.09
C GLU A 52 24.55 7.03 9.87
N GLY A 53 24.35 5.81 9.36
CA GLY A 53 25.25 4.67 9.61
C GLY A 53 26.18 4.39 8.43
N ILE A 54 27.41 3.92 8.70
CA ILE A 54 28.44 3.55 7.69
C ILE A 54 27.95 2.54 6.64
N ILE A 55 26.91 1.79 6.97
CA ILE A 55 26.13 1.01 6.02
C ILE A 55 24.78 1.72 5.94
N HIS A 56 24.37 2.20 4.78
CA HIS A 56 23.06 2.81 4.52
C HIS A 56 21.97 1.75 4.72
N ALA A 57 21.73 1.41 5.97
CA ALA A 57 20.86 0.33 6.40
C ALA A 57 19.43 0.65 6.02
N GLU A 58 19.03 1.92 5.97
CA GLU A 58 17.73 2.36 5.45
C GLU A 58 17.49 1.89 4.00
N TYR A 59 18.46 2.08 3.11
CA TYR A 59 18.35 1.67 1.72
C TYR A 59 18.45 0.15 1.61
N SER A 60 19.42 -0.49 2.27
CA SER A 60 19.55 -1.96 2.21
C SER A 60 18.35 -2.69 2.82
N ILE A 61 17.80 -2.20 3.93
CA ILE A 61 16.67 -2.81 4.62
C ILE A 61 15.39 -2.53 3.86
N LEU A 62 15.14 -1.30 3.41
CA LEU A 62 13.91 -0.96 2.72
C LEU A 62 13.89 -1.60 1.32
N TYR A 63 14.96 -1.45 0.53
CA TYR A 63 15.04 -2.08 -0.79
C TYR A 63 15.13 -3.59 -0.67
N GLY A 64 15.84 -4.12 0.33
CA GLY A 64 15.92 -5.56 0.59
C GLY A 64 14.58 -6.17 1.00
N ALA A 65 13.86 -5.54 1.93
CA ALA A 65 12.53 -5.97 2.35
C ALA A 65 11.52 -5.92 1.19
N VAL A 66 11.50 -4.82 0.43
CA VAL A 66 10.68 -4.68 -0.78
C VAL A 66 11.04 -5.79 -1.78
N ALA A 67 12.33 -5.98 -2.07
CA ALA A 67 12.79 -6.98 -3.02
C ALA A 67 12.42 -8.41 -2.57
N VAL A 68 12.55 -8.74 -1.29
CA VAL A 68 12.14 -10.04 -0.74
C VAL A 68 10.63 -10.23 -0.89
N ILE A 69 9.81 -9.22 -0.60
CA ILE A 69 8.35 -9.30 -0.76
C ILE A 69 7.98 -9.54 -2.23
N PHE A 70 8.63 -8.85 -3.17
CA PHE A 70 8.36 -9.04 -4.60
C PHE A 70 8.89 -10.35 -5.16
N LEU A 71 10.04 -10.81 -4.67
CA LEU A 71 10.58 -12.11 -5.00
C LEU A 71 9.60 -13.20 -4.57
N ILE A 72 9.12 -13.15 -3.33
CA ILE A 72 8.10 -14.05 -2.79
C ILE A 72 6.80 -13.97 -3.58
N SER A 73 6.36 -12.77 -3.95
CA SER A 73 5.16 -12.56 -4.76
C SER A 73 5.32 -13.20 -6.16
N GLY A 74 6.50 -13.05 -6.78
CA GLY A 74 6.84 -13.70 -8.05
C GLY A 74 6.88 -15.23 -7.95
N LEU A 75 7.41 -15.79 -6.86
CA LEU A 75 7.41 -17.23 -6.61
C LEU A 75 5.98 -17.77 -6.38
N SER A 76 5.13 -17.00 -5.71
CA SER A 76 3.78 -17.44 -5.31
C SER A 76 2.76 -17.45 -6.45
N ILE A 77 2.90 -16.56 -7.44
CA ILE A 77 1.89 -16.38 -8.51
C ILE A 77 2.25 -17.12 -9.80
N ALA A 78 1.29 -17.86 -10.37
CA ALA A 78 1.48 -18.56 -11.64
C ALA A 78 1.63 -17.58 -12.82
N LYS A 79 2.62 -17.83 -13.69
CA LYS A 79 2.90 -17.01 -14.88
C LYS A 79 1.68 -16.83 -15.80
N GLU A 80 0.89 -17.89 -16.01
CA GLU A 80 -0.30 -17.82 -16.85
C GLU A 80 -1.32 -16.85 -16.25
N LYS A 81 -1.51 -16.90 -14.92
CA LYS A 81 -2.39 -16.01 -14.18
C LYS A 81 -1.95 -14.55 -14.32
N LEU A 82 -0.65 -14.26 -14.19
CA LEU A 82 -0.14 -12.89 -14.39
C LEU A 82 -0.41 -12.39 -15.80
N LEU A 83 -0.14 -13.19 -16.83
CA LEU A 83 -0.36 -12.78 -18.23
C LEU A 83 -1.85 -12.59 -18.54
N THR A 84 -2.71 -13.50 -18.07
CA THR A 84 -4.16 -13.36 -18.25
C THR A 84 -4.69 -12.10 -17.58
N GLN A 85 -4.25 -11.79 -16.36
CA GLN A 85 -4.70 -10.58 -15.68
C GLN A 85 -4.08 -9.32 -16.30
N PHE A 86 -2.85 -9.37 -16.78
CA PHE A 86 -2.24 -8.27 -17.54
C PHE A 86 -3.03 -7.89 -18.80
N LEU A 87 -3.63 -8.88 -19.47
CA LEU A 87 -4.45 -8.65 -20.67
C LEU A 87 -5.88 -8.15 -20.35
N ASN A 88 -6.30 -8.15 -19.08
CA ASN A 88 -7.64 -7.78 -18.68
C ASN A 88 -7.81 -6.25 -18.50
N TYR A 89 -7.79 -5.53 -19.63
CA TYR A 89 -7.83 -4.05 -19.65
C TYR A 89 -9.02 -3.41 -18.92
N ARG A 90 -10.14 -4.13 -18.76
CA ARG A 90 -11.34 -3.59 -18.08
C ARG A 90 -11.09 -3.31 -16.60
N VAL A 91 -10.35 -4.19 -15.94
CA VAL A 91 -10.01 -4.03 -14.52
C VAL A 91 -8.99 -2.91 -14.37
N HIS A 92 -7.96 -2.90 -15.24
CA HIS A 92 -6.92 -1.86 -15.25
C HIS A 92 -7.52 -0.47 -15.39
N VAL A 93 -8.41 -0.26 -16.36
CA VAL A 93 -9.05 1.04 -16.58
C VAL A 93 -9.94 1.45 -15.40
N LEU A 94 -10.67 0.50 -14.80
CA LEU A 94 -11.55 0.80 -13.67
C LEU A 94 -10.75 1.18 -12.42
N VAL A 95 -9.76 0.37 -12.04
CA VAL A 95 -8.96 0.57 -10.83
C VAL A 95 -8.07 1.80 -10.98
N GLN A 96 -7.42 1.97 -12.14
CA GLN A 96 -6.62 3.15 -12.45
C GLN A 96 -7.49 4.42 -12.48
N GLY A 97 -8.69 4.33 -13.07
CA GLY A 97 -9.64 5.44 -13.09
C GLY A 97 -10.04 5.85 -11.67
N ILE A 98 -10.42 4.92 -10.82
CA ILE A 98 -10.79 5.25 -9.43
C ILE A 98 -9.58 5.83 -8.68
N SER A 99 -8.40 5.21 -8.82
CA SER A 99 -7.20 5.59 -8.06
C SER A 99 -6.63 6.94 -8.47
N PHE A 100 -6.65 7.27 -9.77
CA PHE A 100 -6.04 8.50 -10.28
C PHE A 100 -7.02 9.60 -10.62
N LEU A 101 -8.33 9.32 -10.74
CA LEU A 101 -9.34 10.34 -11.02
C LEU A 101 -10.23 10.57 -9.80
N VAL A 102 -10.85 9.52 -9.26
CA VAL A 102 -11.86 9.67 -8.21
C VAL A 102 -11.23 10.06 -6.87
N VAL A 103 -10.17 9.38 -6.45
CA VAL A 103 -9.52 9.66 -5.15
C VAL A 103 -8.90 11.07 -5.10
N PRO A 104 -8.09 11.51 -6.08
CA PRO A 104 -7.58 12.87 -6.09
C PRO A 104 -8.69 13.93 -6.19
N ALA A 105 -9.74 13.68 -6.99
CA ALA A 105 -10.86 14.62 -7.09
C ALA A 105 -11.61 14.81 -5.77
N ILE A 106 -11.86 13.72 -5.03
CA ILE A 106 -12.47 13.79 -3.70
C ILE A 106 -11.58 14.57 -2.75
N MET A 107 -10.27 14.29 -2.73
CA MET A 107 -9.33 15.00 -1.84
C MET A 107 -9.24 16.48 -2.15
N VAL A 108 -9.25 16.87 -3.43
CA VAL A 108 -9.27 18.27 -3.83
C VAL A 108 -10.57 18.95 -3.40
N ALA A 109 -11.72 18.29 -3.55
CA ALA A 109 -12.98 18.82 -3.08
C ALA A 109 -12.97 19.06 -1.55
N LEU A 110 -12.41 18.12 -0.78
CA LEU A 110 -12.25 18.25 0.67
C LEU A 110 -11.30 19.39 1.03
N VAL A 111 -10.14 19.48 0.37
CA VAL A 111 -9.16 20.55 0.61
C VAL A 111 -9.75 21.92 0.28
N ASN A 112 -10.49 22.06 -0.82
CA ASN A 112 -11.17 23.31 -1.15
C ASN A 112 -12.27 23.66 -0.13
N LEU A 113 -13.01 22.67 0.38
CA LEU A 113 -14.02 22.90 1.42
C LEU A 113 -13.38 23.38 2.72
N ILE A 114 -12.26 22.77 3.12
CA ILE A 114 -11.49 23.16 4.30
C ILE A 114 -10.92 24.58 4.12
N TYR A 115 -10.32 24.85 2.96
CA TYR A 115 -9.77 26.16 2.64
C TYR A 115 -10.83 27.27 2.64
N ALA A 116 -12.00 27.00 2.07
CA ALA A 116 -13.12 27.94 2.07
C ALA A 116 -13.76 28.14 3.46
N GLY A 117 -13.70 27.12 4.32
CA GLY A 117 -14.24 27.16 5.68
C GLY A 117 -13.30 27.76 6.72
N ASP A 118 -11.98 27.71 6.50
CA ASP A 118 -10.97 28.22 7.43
C ASP A 118 -10.63 29.70 7.18
N GLN A 119 -11.59 30.59 7.49
CA GLN A 119 -11.39 32.05 7.40
C GLN A 119 -10.30 32.59 8.35
N SER A 120 -9.82 31.78 9.29
CA SER A 120 -8.82 32.16 10.29
C SER A 120 -7.40 31.70 9.96
N HIS A 121 -7.17 31.07 8.79
CA HIS A 121 -5.88 30.52 8.36
C HIS A 121 -5.16 29.72 9.47
N ARG A 122 -5.91 28.88 10.19
CA ARG A 122 -5.35 28.06 11.27
C ARG A 122 -4.61 26.84 10.73
N ILE A 123 -4.98 26.39 9.52
CA ILE A 123 -4.36 25.25 8.87
C ILE A 123 -3.36 25.76 7.83
N ASP A 124 -2.11 25.31 7.98
CA ASP A 124 -1.04 25.63 7.04
C ASP A 124 -1.37 25.07 5.65
N GLU A 125 -1.24 25.92 4.65
CA GLU A 125 -1.40 25.57 3.23
C GLU A 125 -0.39 24.48 2.84
N ALA A 126 0.77 24.43 3.53
CA ALA A 126 1.77 23.37 3.47
C ALA A 126 1.19 21.95 3.73
N ILE A 127 0.18 21.86 4.59
CA ILE A 127 -0.46 20.59 4.96
C ILE A 127 -1.53 20.21 3.92
N LEU A 128 -2.32 21.20 3.47
CA LEU A 128 -3.34 21.00 2.43
C LEU A 128 -2.70 20.47 1.14
N ALA A 129 -1.54 21.01 0.79
CA ALA A 129 -0.66 20.47 -0.24
C ALA A 129 -0.30 19.01 -0.10
N GLY A 130 0.22 18.66 1.07
CA GLY A 130 0.61 17.30 1.39
C GLY A 130 -0.54 16.33 1.14
N TYR A 131 -1.77 16.69 1.50
CA TYR A 131 -2.95 15.86 1.23
C TYR A 131 -3.21 15.64 -0.27
N ILE A 132 -3.14 16.70 -1.09
CA ILE A 132 -3.32 16.57 -2.55
C ILE A 132 -2.20 15.73 -3.16
N LEU A 133 -0.95 15.96 -2.75
CA LEU A 133 0.22 15.23 -3.25
C LEU A 133 0.13 13.75 -2.90
N VAL A 134 -0.15 13.40 -1.64
CA VAL A 134 -0.31 12.01 -1.21
C VAL A 134 -1.44 11.32 -1.94
N ALA A 135 -2.54 12.01 -2.23
CA ALA A 135 -3.65 11.47 -3.00
C ALA A 135 -3.28 11.15 -4.46
N CYS A 136 -2.32 11.88 -5.03
CA CYS A 136 -1.85 11.71 -6.41
C CYS A 136 -0.67 10.74 -6.55
N LEU A 137 -0.05 10.32 -5.44
CA LEU A 137 1.10 9.43 -5.46
C LEU A 137 0.62 7.96 -5.54
N PRO A 138 1.27 7.13 -6.38
CA PRO A 138 0.94 5.72 -6.45
C PRO A 138 1.21 5.02 -5.10
N THR A 139 0.32 4.10 -4.74
CA THR A 139 0.30 3.47 -3.40
C THR A 139 1.29 2.31 -3.26
N THR A 140 1.61 1.97 -2.01
CA THR A 140 2.57 0.92 -1.62
C THR A 140 2.13 -0.47 -2.08
N ILE A 141 2.98 -1.09 -2.91
CA ILE A 141 2.69 -2.34 -3.61
C ILE A 141 2.56 -3.55 -2.68
N ALA A 142 3.48 -3.65 -1.72
CA ALA A 142 3.53 -4.80 -0.81
C ALA A 142 2.28 -4.93 0.08
N SER A 143 1.83 -3.81 0.66
CA SER A 143 0.65 -3.82 1.53
C SER A 143 -0.63 -4.10 0.76
N ASN A 144 -0.80 -3.50 -0.43
CA ASN A 144 -2.01 -3.69 -1.23
C ASN A 144 -2.20 -5.14 -1.69
N VAL A 145 -1.13 -5.78 -2.15
CA VAL A 145 -1.17 -7.19 -2.59
C VAL A 145 -1.47 -8.11 -1.41
N ALA A 146 -0.81 -7.89 -0.27
CA ALA A 146 -1.02 -8.69 0.92
C ALA A 146 -2.45 -8.53 1.48
N MET A 147 -2.96 -7.30 1.56
CA MET A 147 -4.34 -7.03 1.98
C MET A 147 -5.38 -7.64 1.03
N THR A 148 -5.15 -7.56 -0.28
CA THR A 148 -6.07 -8.16 -1.26
C THR A 148 -6.13 -9.68 -1.10
N ARG A 149 -4.97 -10.32 -0.87
CA ARG A 149 -4.89 -11.76 -0.60
C ARG A 149 -5.67 -12.14 0.67
N GLU A 150 -5.50 -11.39 1.75
CA GLU A 150 -6.22 -11.65 3.01
C GLU A 150 -7.73 -11.41 2.92
N ALA A 151 -8.16 -10.48 2.05
CA ALA A 151 -9.56 -10.27 1.72
C ALA A 151 -10.16 -11.38 0.82
N GLY A 152 -9.36 -12.37 0.41
CA GLY A 152 -9.76 -13.43 -0.51
C GLY A 152 -9.84 -12.99 -1.98
N GLY A 153 -9.25 -11.83 -2.31
CA GLY A 153 -9.16 -11.31 -3.67
C GLY A 153 -8.02 -11.93 -4.47
N ASP A 154 -7.94 -11.54 -5.75
CA ASP A 154 -6.88 -12.01 -6.65
C ASP A 154 -5.59 -11.21 -6.47
N ASP A 155 -4.58 -11.86 -5.91
CA ASP A 155 -3.24 -11.31 -5.68
C ASP A 155 -2.48 -10.97 -6.98
N ALA A 156 -2.72 -11.69 -8.07
CA ALA A 156 -2.13 -11.43 -9.37
C ALA A 156 -2.71 -10.16 -9.99
N VAL A 157 -4.03 -9.96 -9.86
CA VAL A 157 -4.68 -8.70 -10.28
C VAL A 157 -4.12 -7.54 -9.47
N ALA A 158 -4.14 -7.63 -8.14
CA ALA A 158 -3.64 -6.56 -7.28
C ALA A 158 -2.18 -6.19 -7.59
N LEU A 159 -1.32 -7.19 -7.85
CA LEU A 159 0.06 -6.94 -8.21
C LEU A 159 0.18 -6.19 -9.53
N VAL A 160 -0.53 -6.63 -10.58
CA VAL A 160 -0.48 -5.98 -11.89
C VAL A 160 -1.04 -4.56 -11.83
N GLU A 161 -2.19 -4.36 -11.19
CA GLU A 161 -2.82 -3.05 -11.03
C GLU A 161 -1.89 -2.06 -10.35
N VAL A 162 -1.22 -2.49 -9.28
CA VAL A 162 -0.32 -1.60 -8.56
C VAL A 162 0.98 -1.35 -9.34
N LEU A 163 1.48 -2.31 -10.12
CA LEU A 163 2.61 -2.06 -11.03
C LEU A 163 2.25 -1.04 -12.11
N VAL A 164 1.07 -1.18 -12.72
CA VAL A 164 0.54 -0.24 -13.72
C VAL A 164 0.37 1.15 -13.09
N ALA A 165 -0.22 1.24 -11.91
CA ALA A 165 -0.36 2.49 -11.16
C ALA A 165 0.99 3.15 -10.86
N ASN A 166 2.00 2.39 -10.44
CA ASN A 166 3.33 2.93 -10.13
C ASN A 166 4.09 3.39 -11.37
N ILE A 167 3.86 2.77 -12.53
CA ILE A 167 4.42 3.20 -13.81
C ILE A 167 3.69 4.44 -14.34
N LEU A 168 2.36 4.48 -14.23
CA LEU A 168 1.53 5.59 -14.70
C LEU A 168 1.62 6.82 -13.78
N GLY A 169 1.76 6.61 -12.47
CA GLY A 169 1.78 7.66 -11.47
C GLY A 169 2.71 8.82 -11.79
N PRO A 170 4.01 8.58 -12.06
CA PRO A 170 4.95 9.64 -12.44
C PRO A 170 4.50 10.50 -13.63
N PHE A 171 3.74 9.96 -14.60
CA PHE A 171 3.21 10.75 -15.71
C PHE A 171 1.97 11.54 -15.33
N VAL A 172 1.16 10.98 -14.43
CA VAL A 172 -0.14 11.49 -14.04
C VAL A 172 -0.01 12.57 -12.95
N THR A 173 0.89 12.38 -11.98
CA THR A 173 1.14 13.30 -10.86
C THR A 173 1.55 14.73 -11.30
N PRO A 174 2.45 14.95 -12.27
CA PRO A 174 2.77 16.29 -12.78
C PRO A 174 1.58 16.97 -13.46
N GLY A 175 0.76 16.20 -14.19
CA GLY A 175 -0.47 16.72 -14.79
C GLY A 175 -1.49 17.17 -13.75
N TRP A 176 -1.62 16.40 -12.66
CA TRP A 176 -2.52 16.73 -11.56
C TRP A 176 -2.04 17.87 -10.68
N THR A 177 -0.74 18.00 -10.42
CA THR A 177 -0.20 19.13 -9.62
C THR A 177 -0.48 20.48 -10.26
N VAL A 178 -0.46 20.57 -11.60
CA VAL A 178 -0.82 21.80 -12.33
C VAL A 178 -2.32 22.09 -12.31
N THR A 179 -3.16 21.04 -12.29
CA THR A 179 -4.61 21.14 -12.52
C THR A 179 -5.47 21.11 -11.26
N LEU A 180 -5.05 20.37 -10.21
CA LEU A 180 -5.82 20.15 -8.98
C LEU A 180 -5.60 21.21 -7.91
N PHE A 181 -4.45 21.88 -7.93
CA PHE A 181 -4.12 22.84 -6.90
C PHE A 181 -4.99 24.09 -7.01
N PRO A 182 -5.54 24.59 -5.88
CA PRO A 182 -6.31 25.84 -5.90
C PRO A 182 -5.52 26.98 -6.54
N LYS A 183 -6.20 27.82 -7.33
CA LYS A 183 -5.59 29.01 -7.95
C LYS A 183 -5.46 30.13 -6.91
N SER A 184 -4.49 29.98 -6.02
CA SER A 184 -4.10 30.98 -5.01
C SER A 184 -2.58 31.07 -4.98
N SER A 185 -2.05 32.26 -4.72
CA SER A 185 -0.60 32.53 -4.65
C SER A 185 0.14 31.62 -3.65
N ALA A 186 -0.60 31.09 -2.68
CA ALA A 186 -0.17 30.08 -1.71
C ALA A 186 0.30 28.75 -2.33
N PHE A 187 -0.36 28.32 -3.41
CA PHE A 187 -0.16 27.00 -4.03
C PHE A 187 0.73 27.07 -5.28
N ASP A 188 1.15 28.27 -5.70
CA ASP A 188 2.02 28.48 -6.85
C ASP A 188 3.37 27.74 -6.77
N PRO A 189 4.06 27.64 -5.60
CA PRO A 189 5.30 26.87 -5.48
C PRO A 189 5.15 25.37 -5.80
N TRP A 190 3.93 24.84 -5.75
CA TRP A 190 3.64 23.41 -5.94
C TRP A 190 2.94 23.11 -7.27
N ARG A 191 2.53 24.16 -7.98
CA ARG A 191 2.05 24.07 -9.37
C ARG A 191 3.20 24.01 -10.36
N ASP A 192 4.42 24.37 -9.96
CA ASP A 192 5.57 24.43 -10.86
C ASP A 192 6.27 23.07 -11.01
N ALA A 193 5.73 22.22 -11.88
CA ALA A 193 6.26 20.89 -12.17
C ALA A 193 7.35 20.88 -13.26
N ASN A 194 7.81 22.05 -13.74
CA ASN A 194 8.55 22.16 -15.00
C ASN A 194 10.07 21.95 -14.91
N SER A 195 10.71 22.12 -13.75
CA SER A 195 12.17 22.31 -13.76
C SER A 195 13.00 21.03 -13.91
N ASP A 196 12.47 19.81 -13.66
CA ASP A 196 13.25 18.57 -13.85
C ASP A 196 12.43 17.26 -13.96
N LEU A 197 11.48 17.20 -14.89
CA LEU A 197 10.70 15.97 -15.16
C LEU A 197 11.59 14.77 -15.53
N ARG A 198 12.70 15.01 -16.22
CA ARG A 198 13.59 13.95 -16.70
C ARG A 198 14.30 13.24 -15.56
N SER A 199 14.82 13.96 -14.57
CA SER A 199 15.47 13.32 -13.42
C SER A 199 14.45 12.58 -12.54
N MET A 200 13.25 13.13 -12.37
CA MET A 200 12.16 12.49 -11.65
C MET A 200 11.78 11.15 -12.29
N TYR A 201 11.54 11.14 -13.62
CA TYR A 201 11.26 9.91 -14.34
C TYR A 201 12.39 8.89 -14.19
N ARG A 202 13.65 9.32 -14.39
CA ARG A 202 14.81 8.44 -14.25
C ARG A 202 14.86 7.78 -12.86
N GLN A 203 14.67 8.57 -11.80
CA GLN A 203 14.71 8.07 -10.43
C GLN A 203 13.58 7.07 -10.16
N VAL A 204 12.34 7.37 -10.55
CA VAL A 204 11.21 6.47 -10.30
C VAL A 204 11.34 5.18 -11.12
N PHE A 205 11.67 5.27 -12.40
CA PHE A 205 11.86 4.07 -13.23
C PHE A 205 13.04 3.22 -12.76
N GLN A 206 14.12 3.83 -12.29
CA GLN A 206 15.25 3.09 -11.72
C GLN A 206 14.86 2.41 -10.41
N ALA A 207 14.14 3.11 -9.52
CA ALA A 207 13.66 2.55 -8.26
C ALA A 207 12.68 1.39 -8.48
N LEU A 208 11.69 1.55 -9.36
CA LEU A 208 10.74 0.49 -9.71
C LEU A 208 11.43 -0.67 -10.44
N GLY A 209 12.35 -0.37 -11.36
CA GLY A 209 13.11 -1.37 -12.08
C GLY A 209 13.88 -2.29 -11.13
N VAL A 210 14.69 -1.71 -10.25
CA VAL A 210 15.59 -2.46 -9.36
C VAL A 210 14.84 -3.09 -8.19
N SER A 211 13.91 -2.38 -7.56
CA SER A 211 13.28 -2.83 -6.31
C SER A 211 12.07 -3.71 -6.55
N VAL A 212 11.45 -3.61 -7.72
CA VAL A 212 10.17 -4.25 -7.99
C VAL A 212 10.28 -5.23 -9.15
N LEU A 213 10.66 -4.76 -10.35
CA LEU A 213 10.67 -5.60 -11.55
C LEU A 213 11.74 -6.69 -11.48
N VAL A 214 12.98 -6.35 -11.10
CA VAL A 214 14.08 -7.32 -10.98
C VAL A 214 13.72 -8.49 -10.03
N PRO A 215 13.37 -8.27 -8.75
CA PRO A 215 13.05 -9.36 -7.84
C PRO A 215 11.81 -10.14 -8.28
N LEU A 216 10.81 -9.49 -8.86
CA LEU A 216 9.63 -10.16 -9.38
C LEU A 216 9.97 -11.11 -10.54
N VAL A 217 10.77 -10.64 -11.51
CA VAL A 217 11.23 -11.45 -12.66
C VAL A 217 12.11 -12.59 -12.17
N LEU A 218 13.03 -12.34 -11.25
CA LEU A 218 13.85 -13.38 -10.62
C LEU A 218 12.97 -14.46 -9.97
N GLY A 219 11.93 -14.06 -9.24
CA GLY A 219 10.98 -15.00 -8.62
C GLY A 219 10.24 -15.86 -9.65
N GLN A 220 9.82 -15.25 -10.76
CA GLN A 220 9.17 -15.96 -11.86
C GLN A 220 10.12 -16.91 -12.61
N VAL A 221 11.37 -16.50 -12.84
CA VAL A 221 12.41 -17.36 -13.45
C VAL A 221 12.70 -18.55 -12.57
N VAL A 222 12.90 -18.34 -11.26
CA VAL A 222 13.14 -19.44 -10.30
C VAL A 222 11.97 -20.42 -10.26
N ARG A 223 10.72 -19.90 -10.27
CA ARG A 223 9.52 -20.74 -10.36
C ARG A 223 9.46 -21.53 -11.68
N TRP A 224 9.88 -20.94 -12.78
CA TRP A 224 9.90 -21.61 -14.08
C TRP A 224 10.96 -22.72 -14.12
N THR A 225 12.13 -22.49 -13.55
CA THR A 225 13.21 -23.49 -13.49
C THR A 225 12.90 -24.64 -12.52
N TRP A 226 12.21 -24.37 -11.40
CA TRP A 226 11.89 -25.39 -10.38
C TRP A 226 10.42 -25.33 -9.89
N PRO A 227 9.44 -25.70 -10.73
CA PRO A 227 8.02 -25.53 -10.40
C PRO A 227 7.55 -26.40 -9.22
N THR A 228 8.07 -27.62 -9.09
CA THR A 228 7.65 -28.60 -8.06
C THR A 228 8.22 -28.27 -6.68
N GLU A 229 9.50 -27.89 -6.64
CA GLU A 229 10.20 -27.51 -5.39
C GLU A 229 9.67 -26.18 -4.87
N VAL A 230 9.46 -25.19 -5.75
CA VAL A 230 8.90 -23.89 -5.37
C VAL A 230 7.50 -24.06 -4.80
N LYS A 231 6.64 -24.89 -5.41
CA LYS A 231 5.30 -25.15 -4.86
C LYS A 231 5.36 -25.75 -3.45
N HIS A 232 6.28 -26.69 -3.22
CA HIS A 232 6.50 -27.28 -1.90
C HIS A 232 7.03 -26.26 -0.88
N VAL A 233 7.99 -25.42 -1.27
CA VAL A 233 8.54 -24.35 -0.42
C VAL A 233 7.46 -23.30 -0.13
N VAL A 234 6.63 -22.96 -1.11
CA VAL A 234 5.54 -21.99 -0.98
C VAL A 234 4.43 -22.48 -0.06
N ASP A 235 4.04 -23.75 -0.16
CA ASP A 235 3.01 -24.33 0.69
C ASP A 235 3.54 -24.62 2.11
N LYS A 236 4.84 -24.89 2.27
CA LYS A 236 5.47 -25.21 3.55
C LYS A 236 5.93 -23.97 4.34
N PHE A 237 6.39 -22.92 3.67
CA PHE A 237 6.65 -21.62 4.29
C PHE A 237 5.35 -20.81 4.34
N HIS A 238 4.82 -20.56 5.53
CA HIS A 238 3.73 -19.61 5.76
C HIS A 238 4.15 -18.17 5.37
N PHE A 239 4.15 -17.86 4.07
CA PHE A 239 4.65 -16.62 3.48
C PHE A 239 4.00 -15.35 4.02
N SER A 240 2.76 -15.48 4.49
CA SER A 240 2.01 -14.44 5.17
C SER A 240 2.76 -13.86 6.39
N LYS A 241 3.55 -14.67 7.12
CA LYS A 241 4.37 -14.21 8.25
C LYS A 241 5.62 -13.42 7.83
N ILE A 242 6.27 -13.80 6.74
CA ILE A 242 7.51 -13.17 6.26
C ILE A 242 7.24 -11.81 5.64
N SER A 243 6.20 -11.69 4.80
CA SER A 243 5.80 -10.41 4.23
C SER A 243 5.38 -9.42 5.32
N SER A 244 4.74 -9.90 6.40
CA SER A 244 4.39 -9.06 7.55
C SER A 244 5.60 -8.58 8.32
N PHE A 245 6.58 -9.46 8.57
CA PHE A 245 7.82 -9.07 9.24
C PHE A 245 8.61 -8.05 8.40
N CYS A 246 8.65 -8.22 7.08
CA CYS A 246 9.26 -7.24 6.17
C CYS A 246 8.50 -5.92 6.14
N LEU A 247 7.15 -5.94 6.16
CA LEU A 247 6.33 -4.72 6.24
C LEU A 247 6.53 -3.97 7.56
N ILE A 248 6.69 -4.67 8.68
CA ILE A 248 7.04 -4.08 9.98
C ILE A 248 8.41 -3.42 9.93
N LEU A 249 9.40 -4.07 9.32
CA LEU A 249 10.73 -3.50 9.11
C LEU A 249 10.71 -2.24 8.23
N LEU A 250 9.77 -2.17 7.29
CA LEU A 250 9.60 -1.05 6.36
C LEU A 250 9.05 0.21 7.01
N SER A 251 8.35 0.13 8.15
CA SER A 251 7.77 1.32 8.81
C SER A 251 8.80 2.12 9.61
N TRP A 252 9.94 1.51 9.96
CA TRP A 252 10.95 2.11 10.83
C TRP A 252 11.66 3.34 10.22
N PRO A 253 12.10 3.34 8.95
CA PRO A 253 12.84 4.48 8.38
C PRO A 253 12.01 5.73 8.11
N PHE A 254 10.67 5.65 8.15
CA PHE A 254 9.81 6.83 7.91
C PHE A 254 9.68 7.77 9.11
N ASN A 255 10.24 7.43 10.27
CA ASN A 255 10.12 8.21 11.51
C ASN A 255 11.35 9.09 11.82
N LEU A 256 12.26 9.28 10.86
CA LEU A 256 13.42 10.16 11.00
C LEU A 256 13.59 11.11 9.81
#